data_AF-A0A381ZZB9-F1
#
_entry.id   AF-A0A381ZZB9-F1
#
_cell.length_a   1.000
_cell.length_b   1.000
_cell.length_c   1.000
_cell.angle_alpha   90.00
_cell.angle_beta   90.00
_cell.angle_gamma   90.00
#
_symmetry.space_group_name_H-M   'P 1'
#
loop_
_entity.id
_entity.type
_entity.pdbx_description
1 polymer ?
#
loop_
_entity_poly.entity_id
_entity_poly.type
_entity_poly.pdbx_seq_one_letter_code
_entity_poly.pdbx_strand_id
1 'polypeptide(L)'
;MKVIKESSTKKGMSLEESYGNANGDKSVVTLMEEEWPQMTAEFRRLQRVQYELFLHKQHDYGPGNISVGSQLKTEEEVKLSLTGLWFRMNDKIQRLKTLLMGGRESAVNGEPMEDAFLDVSNYGIMATIVKNKKWGK
;
A
#
# COMPACT_ATOMS: atom_id res chain seq x y z
N MET A 1 -14.51 -15.93 20.04
CA MET A 1 -13.75 -15.43 18.87
C MET A 1 -13.69 -16.57 17.85
N LYS A 2 -14.42 -16.49 16.73
CA LYS A 2 -14.36 -17.54 15.70
C LYS A 2 -13.02 -17.39 14.97
N VAL A 3 -12.15 -18.38 15.11
CA VAL A 3 -10.91 -18.47 14.33
C VAL A 3 -11.33 -18.69 12.88
N ILE A 4 -11.12 -17.68 12.03
CA ILE A 4 -11.28 -17.84 10.58
C ILE A 4 -10.14 -18.77 10.15
N LYS A 5 -10.47 -20.03 9.90
CA LYS A 5 -9.53 -21.01 9.38
C LYS A 5 -9.34 -20.72 7.90
N GLU A 6 -8.16 -20.25 7.51
CA GLU A 6 -7.84 -20.05 6.09
C GLU A 6 -8.03 -21.38 5.33
N SER A 7 -8.66 -21.31 4.15
CA SER A 7 -8.87 -22.46 3.28
C SER A 7 -7.53 -23.08 2.86
N SER A 8 -7.39 -24.40 3.02
CA SER A 8 -6.18 -25.18 2.71
C SER A 8 -5.89 -25.35 1.22
N THR A 9 -6.68 -24.74 0.34
CA THR A 9 -6.56 -24.85 -1.11
C THR A 9 -6.47 -23.47 -1.75
N LYS A 10 -5.34 -22.77 -1.56
CA LYS A 10 -4.93 -21.74 -2.51
C LYS A 10 -4.30 -22.43 -3.72
N LYS A 11 -5.13 -22.76 -4.73
CA LYS A 11 -4.60 -23.12 -6.05
C LYS A 11 -3.91 -21.86 -6.59
N GLY A 12 -2.59 -21.92 -6.80
CA GLY A 12 -1.85 -20.81 -7.39
C GLY A 12 -2.29 -20.59 -8.83
N MET A 13 -2.45 -19.33 -9.22
CA MET A 13 -2.71 -18.96 -10.62
C MET A 13 -1.53 -19.40 -11.49
N SER A 14 -1.82 -20.05 -12.61
CA SER A 14 -0.80 -20.51 -13.55
C SER A 14 -0.17 -19.33 -14.30
N LEU A 15 1.03 -19.54 -14.88
CA LEU A 15 1.68 -18.53 -15.72
C LEU A 15 0.82 -18.16 -16.94
N GLU A 16 0.14 -19.15 -17.51
CA GLU A 16 -0.78 -18.97 -18.66
C GLU A 16 -1.99 -18.13 -18.26
N GLU A 17 -2.56 -18.35 -17.08
CA GLU A 17 -3.66 -17.53 -16.55
C GLU A 17 -3.22 -16.09 -16.26
N SER A 18 -1.98 -15.92 -15.79
CA SER A 18 -1.44 -14.59 -15.44
C SER A 18 -1.07 -13.74 -16.66
N TYR A 19 -0.56 -14.35 -17.73
CA TYR A 19 0.01 -13.64 -18.88
C TYR A 19 -0.73 -13.87 -20.20
N GLY A 20 -1.74 -14.73 -20.21
CA GLY A 20 -2.36 -15.24 -21.45
C GLY A 20 -1.48 -16.30 -22.10
N ASN A 21 -1.97 -16.92 -23.16
CA ASN A 21 -1.24 -17.96 -23.89
C ASN A 21 -1.21 -17.69 -25.40
N ALA A 22 -0.35 -18.43 -26.10
CA ALA A 22 -0.18 -18.32 -27.55
C ALA A 22 -1.42 -18.76 -28.35
N ASN A 23 -2.41 -19.38 -27.70
CA ASN A 23 -3.67 -19.79 -28.32
C ASN A 23 -4.72 -18.67 -28.35
N GLY A 24 -4.38 -17.48 -27.85
CA GLY A 24 -5.25 -16.30 -27.86
C GLY A 24 -6.10 -16.14 -26.60
N ASP A 25 -5.89 -16.96 -25.56
CA ASP A 25 -6.57 -16.76 -24.28
C ASP A 25 -6.03 -15.50 -23.61
N LYS A 26 -6.96 -14.62 -23.21
CA LYS A 26 -6.65 -13.36 -22.54
C LYS A 26 -6.11 -13.63 -21.14
N SER A 27 -5.14 -12.82 -20.71
CA SER A 27 -4.67 -12.86 -19.32
C SER A 27 -5.76 -12.44 -18.36
N VAL A 28 -5.68 -12.88 -17.09
CA VAL A 28 -6.61 -12.42 -16.05
C VAL A 28 -6.63 -10.89 -15.96
N VAL A 29 -5.49 -10.23 -16.11
CA VAL A 29 -5.40 -8.76 -16.08
C VAL A 29 -6.26 -8.16 -17.18
N THR A 30 -6.13 -8.66 -18.41
CA THR A 30 -6.91 -8.20 -19.56
C THR A 30 -8.40 -8.41 -19.32
N LEU A 31 -8.78 -9.58 -18.79
CA LEU A 31 -10.18 -9.89 -18.48
C LEU A 31 -10.76 -8.92 -17.45
N MET A 32 -10.04 -8.61 -16.36
CA MET A 32 -10.50 -7.67 -15.34
C MET A 32 -10.58 -6.23 -15.85
N GLU A 33 -9.67 -5.84 -16.76
CA GLU A 33 -9.70 -4.52 -17.40
C GLU A 33 -10.89 -4.36 -18.37
N GLU A 34 -11.28 -5.43 -19.06
CA GLU A 34 -12.46 -5.44 -19.93
C GLU A 34 -13.78 -5.50 -19.14
N GLU A 35 -13.82 -6.26 -18.05
CA GLU A 35 -15.02 -6.43 -17.23
C GLU A 35 -15.31 -5.18 -16.37
N TRP A 36 -14.28 -4.55 -15.81
CA TRP A 36 -14.42 -3.34 -14.98
C TRP A 36 -13.47 -2.22 -15.41
N PRO A 37 -13.69 -1.63 -16.60
CA PRO A 37 -12.75 -0.69 -17.21
C PRO A 37 -12.58 0.59 -16.40
N GLN A 38 -13.66 1.10 -15.80
CA GLN A 38 -13.60 2.32 -14.98
C GLN A 38 -12.82 2.09 -13.68
N MET A 39 -13.10 0.98 -12.98
CA MET A 39 -12.44 0.64 -11.72
C MET A 39 -10.94 0.43 -11.91
N THR A 40 -10.55 -0.35 -12.92
CA THR A 40 -9.14 -0.64 -13.18
C THR A 40 -8.39 0.59 -13.69
N ALA A 41 -9.01 1.43 -14.53
CA ALA A 41 -8.43 2.70 -14.93
C ALA A 41 -8.21 3.65 -13.75
N GLU A 42 -9.19 3.76 -12.85
CA GLU A 42 -9.06 4.58 -11.64
C GLU A 42 -7.98 4.04 -10.70
N PHE A 43 -7.88 2.72 -10.54
CA PHE A 43 -6.82 2.10 -9.76
C PHE A 43 -5.43 2.45 -10.31
N ARG A 44 -5.22 2.35 -11.64
CA ARG A 44 -3.96 2.76 -12.29
C ARG A 44 -3.68 4.25 -12.09
N ARG A 45 -4.69 5.12 -12.22
CA ARG A 45 -4.55 6.55 -11.97
C ARG A 45 -4.12 6.84 -10.52
N LEU A 46 -4.77 6.20 -9.55
CA LEU A 46 -4.44 6.35 -8.12
C LEU A 46 -3.04 5.81 -7.79
N GLN A 47 -2.60 4.73 -8.42
CA GLN A 47 -1.22 4.26 -8.27
C GLN A 47 -0.21 5.32 -8.73
N ARG A 48 -0.50 6.01 -9.85
CA ARG A 48 0.36 7.09 -10.34
C ARG A 48 0.41 8.27 -9.37
N VAL A 49 -0.74 8.70 -8.87
CA VAL A 49 -0.84 9.78 -7.86
C VAL A 49 -0.07 9.41 -6.59
N GLN A 50 -0.22 8.18 -6.10
CA GLN A 50 0.53 7.69 -4.93
C GLN A 50 2.03 7.74 -5.13
N TYR A 51 2.49 7.29 -6.31
CA TYR A 51 3.90 7.30 -6.65
C TYR A 51 4.48 8.72 -6.70
N GLU A 52 3.79 9.65 -7.37
CA GLU A 52 4.22 11.06 -7.42
C GLU A 52 4.23 11.69 -6.02
N LEU A 53 3.18 11.46 -5.22
CA LEU A 53 3.13 11.92 -3.83
C LEU A 53 4.28 11.35 -2.99
N PHE A 54 4.61 10.08 -3.17
CA PHE A 54 5.77 9.46 -2.54
C PHE A 54 7.06 10.18 -2.93
N LEU A 55 7.27 10.47 -4.21
CA LEU A 55 8.47 11.18 -4.68
C LEU A 55 8.57 12.60 -4.10
N HIS A 56 7.47 13.35 -4.05
CA HIS A 56 7.45 14.69 -3.44
C HIS A 56 7.85 14.63 -1.95
N LYS A 57 7.22 13.73 -1.18
CA LYS A 57 7.57 13.56 0.24
C LYS A 57 9.02 13.09 0.41
N GLN A 58 9.48 12.18 -0.45
CA GLN A 58 10.84 11.67 -0.40
C GLN A 58 11.87 12.77 -0.71
N HIS A 59 11.57 13.68 -1.64
CA HIS A 59 12.38 14.87 -1.92
C HIS A 59 12.47 15.78 -0.69
N ASP A 60 11.34 16.03 -0.02
CA ASP A 60 11.26 16.99 1.08
C ASP A 60 11.89 16.48 2.39
N TYR A 61 11.69 15.20 2.71
CA TYR A 61 12.13 14.63 4.00
C TYR A 61 13.37 13.73 3.91
N GLY A 62 13.71 13.26 2.71
CA GLY A 62 14.76 12.28 2.49
C GLY A 62 14.46 10.89 3.12
N PRO A 63 15.36 9.92 2.91
CA PRO A 63 15.16 8.54 3.39
C PRO A 63 15.29 8.40 4.91
N GLY A 64 15.96 9.35 5.60
CA GLY A 64 16.23 9.29 7.03
C GLY A 64 14.98 9.29 7.92
N ASN A 65 13.88 9.88 7.45
CA ASN A 65 12.61 9.95 8.20
C ASN A 65 12.00 8.57 8.46
N ILE A 66 12.14 7.64 7.51
CA ILE A 66 11.63 6.27 7.63
C ILE A 66 12.66 5.35 8.28
N SER A 67 13.95 5.53 7.99
CA SER A 67 15.01 4.72 8.61
C SER A 67 15.29 5.09 10.08
N VAL A 68 14.59 6.09 10.61
CA VAL A 68 14.75 6.60 11.99
C VAL A 68 16.21 6.97 12.27
N GLY A 69 16.87 7.57 11.28
CA GLY A 69 18.28 7.97 11.36
C GLY A 69 19.30 6.83 11.21
N SER A 70 18.87 5.58 11.06
CA SER A 70 19.76 4.43 10.87
C SER A 70 20.15 4.20 9.40
N GLN A 71 21.14 3.33 9.17
CA GLN A 71 21.59 2.92 7.84
C GLN A 71 20.91 1.63 7.33
N LEU A 72 19.99 1.05 8.10
CA LEU A 72 19.28 -0.20 7.77
C LEU A 72 20.22 -1.37 7.41
N LYS A 73 21.35 -1.45 8.12
CA LYS A 73 22.37 -2.50 7.96
C LYS A 73 22.01 -3.74 8.77
N THR A 74 21.45 -3.57 9.96
CA THR A 74 21.10 -4.69 10.85
C THR A 74 19.61 -5.03 10.80
N GLU A 75 19.26 -6.22 11.26
CA GLU A 75 17.87 -6.65 11.32
C GLU A 75 17.06 -5.85 12.36
N GLU A 76 17.70 -5.41 13.43
CA GLU A 76 17.11 -4.56 14.47
C GLU A 76 16.75 -3.18 13.91
N GLU A 77 17.62 -2.58 13.10
CA GLU A 77 17.36 -1.29 12.44
C GLU A 77 16.18 -1.39 11.45
N VAL A 78 16.13 -2.49 10.68
CA VAL A 78 14.99 -2.79 9.78
C VAL A 78 13.72 -2.97 10.60
N LYS A 79 13.76 -3.76 11.67
CA LYS A 79 12.62 -3.99 12.56
C LYS A 79 12.11 -2.69 13.18
N LEU A 80 13.01 -1.84 13.68
CA LEU A 80 12.67 -0.53 14.24
C LEU A 80 11.94 0.34 13.22
N SER A 81 12.44 0.39 11.99
CA SER A 81 11.84 1.18 10.90
C SER A 81 10.46 0.66 10.49
N LEU A 82 10.30 -0.66 10.39
CA LEU A 82 9.00 -1.31 10.14
C LEU A 82 8.01 -1.06 11.29
N THR A 83 8.47 -1.11 12.54
CA THR A 83 7.64 -0.75 13.70
C THR A 83 7.22 0.73 13.65
N GLY A 84 8.12 1.64 13.28
CA GLY A 84 7.79 3.05 13.10
C GLY A 84 6.77 3.29 11.98
N LEU A 85 6.85 2.57 10.86
CA LEU A 85 5.84 2.60 9.81
C LEU A 85 4.48 2.06 10.29
N TRP A 86 4.49 0.98 11.08
CA TRP A 86 3.27 0.41 11.68
C TRP A 86 2.56 1.41 12.61
N PHE A 87 3.30 2.13 13.45
CA PHE A 87 2.70 3.18 14.30
C PHE A 87 2.07 4.31 13.46
N ARG A 88 2.73 4.74 12.38
CA ARG A 88 2.18 5.76 11.45
C ARG A 88 0.93 5.28 10.72
N MET A 89 0.91 4.02 10.28
CA MET A 89 -0.30 3.42 9.70
C MET A 89 -1.44 3.38 10.73
N ASN A 90 -1.17 2.97 11.97
CA ASN A 90 -2.19 2.95 13.01
C ASN A 90 -2.78 4.33 13.30
N ASP A 91 -1.95 5.37 13.38
CA ASP A 91 -2.43 6.74 13.58
C ASP A 91 -3.45 7.13 12.49
N LYS A 92 -3.10 6.91 11.22
CA LYS A 92 -3.99 7.18 10.07
C LYS A 92 -5.24 6.28 10.09
N ILE A 93 -5.12 5.00 10.47
CA ILE A 93 -6.26 4.08 10.59
C ILE A 93 -7.21 4.53 11.71
N GLN A 94 -6.69 4.94 12.87
CA GLN A 94 -7.55 5.46 13.95
C GLN A 94 -8.25 6.75 13.52
N ARG A 95 -7.58 7.61 12.75
CA ARG A 95 -8.21 8.80 12.15
C ARG A 95 -9.34 8.43 11.19
N LEU A 96 -9.09 7.51 10.27
CA LEU A 96 -10.10 6.98 9.34
C LEU A 96 -11.29 6.37 10.08
N LYS A 97 -11.04 5.59 11.14
CA LYS A 97 -12.08 5.02 11.99
C LYS A 97 -12.97 6.10 12.60
N THR A 98 -12.38 7.16 13.15
CA THR A 98 -13.14 8.29 13.71
C THR A 98 -13.95 9.01 12.65
N LEU A 99 -13.42 9.21 11.44
CA LEU A 99 -14.14 9.80 10.32
C LEU A 99 -15.36 8.95 9.90
N LEU A 100 -15.13 7.65 9.68
CA LEU A 100 -16.15 6.71 9.19
C LEU A 100 -17.25 6.41 10.22
N MET A 101 -16.87 6.23 11.49
CA MET A 101 -17.81 5.87 12.56
C MET A 101 -18.42 7.09 13.26
N GLY A 102 -17.82 8.27 13.10
CA GLY A 102 -18.23 9.48 13.81
C GLY A 102 -19.44 10.20 13.21
N GLY A 103 -19.94 9.80 12.03
CA GLY A 103 -21.09 10.43 11.37
C GLY A 103 -20.90 11.91 11.04
N ARG A 104 -19.66 12.42 11.04
CA ARG A 104 -19.30 13.79 10.69
C ARG A 104 -18.61 13.77 9.33
N GLU A 105 -19.06 14.59 8.38
CA GLU A 105 -18.40 14.79 7.08
C GLU A 105 -16.97 15.34 7.21
N SER A 106 -16.61 15.83 8.40
CA SER A 106 -15.27 16.30 8.72
C SER A 106 -14.88 15.91 10.14
N ALA A 107 -13.87 15.06 10.30
CA ALA A 107 -13.10 15.01 11.54
C ALA A 107 -12.16 16.21 11.56
N VAL A 108 -12.09 16.80 12.75
CA VAL A 108 -11.07 17.72 13.23
C VAL A 108 -9.76 17.64 12.41
N ASN A 109 -9.36 18.79 11.86
CA ASN A 109 -8.08 19.09 11.19
C ASN A 109 -7.95 18.82 9.67
N GLY A 110 -8.95 19.15 8.86
CA GLY A 110 -8.77 19.63 7.47
C GLY A 110 -8.05 18.71 6.46
N GLU A 111 -7.73 17.47 6.82
CA GLU A 111 -7.09 16.47 5.95
C GLU A 111 -8.20 15.52 5.45
N PRO A 112 -8.47 15.49 4.13
CA PRO A 112 -9.46 14.61 3.52
C PRO A 112 -9.27 13.13 3.88
N MET A 113 -10.35 12.35 3.84
CA MET A 113 -10.31 10.90 4.09
C MET A 113 -9.41 10.19 3.07
N GLU A 114 -9.43 10.69 1.84
CA GLU A 114 -8.63 10.26 0.70
C GLU A 114 -7.13 10.34 1.00
N ASP A 115 -6.68 11.42 1.64
CA ASP A 115 -5.27 11.60 2.01
C ASP A 115 -4.82 10.56 3.03
N ALA A 116 -5.69 10.20 3.98
CA ALA A 116 -5.39 9.16 4.94
C ALA A 116 -5.31 7.76 4.29
N PHE A 117 -6.15 7.46 3.28
CA PHE A 117 -6.02 6.23 2.51
C PHE A 117 -4.73 6.19 1.69
N LEU A 118 -4.37 7.29 1.04
CA LEU A 118 -3.13 7.42 0.27
C LEU A 118 -1.90 7.24 1.17
N ASP A 119 -1.91 7.83 2.36
CA ASP A 119 -0.82 7.69 3.34
C ASP A 119 -0.66 6.24 3.81
N VAL A 120 -1.75 5.57 4.20
CA VAL A 120 -1.70 4.16 4.63
C VAL A 120 -1.14 3.27 3.52
N SER A 121 -1.60 3.47 2.28
CA SER A 121 -1.12 2.71 1.13
C SER A 121 0.37 2.97 0.85
N ASN A 122 0.80 4.23 0.86
CA ASN A 122 2.21 4.59 0.69
C ASN A 122 3.08 4.00 1.80
N TYR A 123 2.66 4.03 3.07
CA TYR A 123 3.40 3.38 4.16
C TYR A 123 3.55 1.87 3.97
N GLY A 124 2.53 1.19 3.40
CA GLY A 124 2.62 -0.23 3.04
C GLY A 124 3.71 -0.51 1.98
N ILE A 125 3.77 0.33 0.94
CA ILE A 125 4.80 0.25 -0.10
C ILE A 125 6.20 0.53 0.50
N MET A 126 6.34 1.60 1.28
CA MET A 126 7.59 1.93 1.97
C MET A 126 8.09 0.78 2.85
N ALA A 127 7.19 0.14 3.62
CA ALA A 127 7.52 -1.01 4.46
C ALA A 127 8.08 -2.18 3.64
N THR A 128 7.52 -2.42 2.46
CA THR A 128 8.01 -3.47 1.55
C THR A 128 9.39 -3.12 0.99
N ILE A 129 9.64 -1.85 0.65
CA ILE A 129 10.96 -1.37 0.18
C ILE A 129 12.01 -1.51 1.29
N VAL A 130 11.67 -1.15 2.54
CA VAL A 130 12.53 -1.33 3.72
C VAL A 130 12.84 -2.82 3.96
N LYS A 131 11.81 -3.67 3.97
CA LYS A 131 11.96 -5.13 4.12
C LYS A 131 12.84 -5.73 3.03
N ASN A 132 12.72 -5.25 1.80
CA ASN A 132 13.52 -5.68 0.66
C ASN A 132 14.95 -5.08 0.65
N LYS A 133 15.33 -4.32 1.69
CA LYS A 133 16.64 -3.68 1.84
C LYS A 133 17.00 -2.75 0.68
N LYS A 134 16.00 -2.10 0.06
CA LYS A 134 16.15 -1.16 -1.07
C LYS A 134 15.92 0.31 -0.68
N TRP A 135 15.57 0.58 0.57
CA TRP A 135 15.28 1.94 1.02
C TRP A 135 16.53 2.83 1.02
N GLY A 136 16.47 3.97 0.32
CA GLY A 136 17.55 4.97 0.29
C GLY A 136 18.82 4.54 -0.47
N LYS A 137 18.72 3.59 -1.41
CA LYS A 137 19.84 3.05 -2.19
C LYS A 137 19.70 3.36 -3.68
#